data_AF-A0A1I9GBG0-F1
#
_entry.id   AF-A0A1I9GBG0-F1
#
_cell.length_a   1.000
_cell.length_b   1.000
_cell.length_c   1.000
_cell.angle_alpha   90.00
_cell.angle_beta   90.00
_cell.angle_gamma   90.00
#
_symmetry.space_group_name_H-M   'P 1'
#
loop_
_entity.id
_entity.type
_entity.pdbx_description
1 polymer ?
#
loop_
_entity_poly.entity_id
_entity_poly.type
_entity_poly.pdbx_seq_one_letter_code
_entity_poly.pdbx_strand_id
1 'polypeptide(L)'
;DVNLCKRQPFRGRCPAVDGKGPARSQFVLRYYMRDNECVSYPFGHCANDENEPVLYRYKEECEKACLNKWPTNDQSTTIQNDHEIEKSA
;
A
#
# COMPACT_ATOMS: atom_id res chain seq x y z
N ASP A 1 9.79 -1.21 1.71
CA ASP A 1 8.76 -0.72 0.78
C ASP A 1 7.43 -0.66 1.50
N VAL A 2 6.65 0.43 1.36
CA VAL A 2 5.38 0.63 2.12
C VAL A 2 4.19 0.22 1.25
N ASN A 3 3.35 -0.69 1.74
CA ASN A 3 2.13 -1.06 1.02
C ASN A 3 1.04 0.01 1.19
N LEU A 4 0.76 0.75 0.11
CA LEU A 4 -0.20 1.86 0.08
C LEU A 4 -1.67 1.41 0.18
N CYS A 5 -1.97 0.15 -0.16
CA CYS A 5 -3.31 -0.42 0.01
C CYS A 5 -3.61 -0.81 1.46
N LYS A 6 -2.62 -0.75 2.37
CA LYS A 6 -2.79 -1.02 3.80
C LYS A 6 -2.81 0.27 4.62
N ARG A 7 -3.64 0.27 5.66
CA ARG A 7 -3.73 1.36 6.63
C ARG A 7 -2.37 1.61 7.26
N GLN A 8 -1.92 2.86 7.27
CA GLN A 8 -0.74 3.27 8.00
C GLN A 8 -1.08 3.62 9.46
N PRO A 9 -0.15 3.40 10.40
CA PRO A 9 -0.34 3.82 11.78
C PRO A 9 -0.61 5.33 11.88
N PHE A 10 -1.51 5.72 12.78
CA PHE A 10 -1.74 7.13 13.05
C PHE A 10 -0.56 7.71 13.84
N ARG A 11 0.00 8.82 13.35
CA ARG A 11 1.08 9.56 13.99
C ARG A 11 0.54 10.90 14.50
N GLY A 12 0.38 11.08 15.81
CA GLY A 12 -0.12 12.34 16.38
C GLY A 12 0.92 13.46 16.47
N ARG A 13 2.20 13.14 16.29
CA ARG A 13 3.31 14.08 16.24
C ARG A 13 4.22 13.76 15.06
N CYS A 14 4.69 14.80 14.42
CA CYS A 14 5.67 14.71 13.35
C CYS A 14 7.06 14.43 13.90
N PRO A 15 7.94 13.79 13.10
CA PRO A 15 9.35 13.72 13.44
C PRO A 15 9.94 15.12 13.62
N ALA A 16 11.02 15.22 14.38
CA ALA A 16 11.82 16.44 14.42
C ALA A 16 12.53 16.58 13.08
N VAL A 17 12.32 17.70 12.41
CA VAL A 17 12.95 18.04 11.12
C VAL A 17 13.59 19.41 11.27
N ASP A 18 14.78 19.60 10.67
CA ASP A 18 15.53 20.87 10.66
C ASP A 18 15.77 21.49 12.05
N GLY A 19 16.05 20.65 13.06
CA GLY A 19 16.31 21.11 14.42
C GLY A 19 15.10 21.70 15.15
N LYS A 20 13.90 21.68 14.53
CA LYS A 20 12.65 22.04 15.19
C LYS A 20 12.10 20.82 15.91
N GLY A 21 11.67 21.02 17.16
CA GLY A 21 11.06 19.96 17.97
C GLY A 21 9.80 19.36 17.31
N PRO A 22 9.36 18.16 17.77
CA PRO A 22 8.26 17.43 17.13
C PRO A 22 6.95 18.22 17.18
N ALA A 23 6.52 18.69 16.01
CA ALA A 23 5.25 19.39 15.81
C ALA A 23 4.06 18.44 15.88
N ARG A 24 2.85 18.98 16.04
CA ARG A 24 1.62 18.19 15.90
C ARG A 24 1.39 17.87 14.42
N SER A 25 0.98 16.63 14.14
CA SER A 25 0.52 16.24 12.81
C SER A 25 -0.78 16.94 12.45
N GLN A 26 -0.99 17.24 11.17
CA GLN A 26 -2.27 17.67 10.65
C GLN A 26 -3.19 16.46 10.45
N PHE A 27 -4.43 16.54 10.93
CA PHE A 27 -5.44 15.53 10.64
C PHE A 27 -5.88 15.64 9.17
N VAL A 28 -5.74 14.56 8.41
CA VAL A 28 -6.24 14.44 7.04
C VAL A 28 -6.95 13.11 6.84
N LEU A 29 -7.83 13.04 5.84
CA LEU A 29 -8.50 11.81 5.45
C LEU A 29 -7.71 11.12 4.33
N ARG A 30 -7.50 9.80 4.44
CA ARG A 30 -6.87 8.96 3.42
C ARG A 30 -7.65 7.69 3.20
N TYR A 31 -7.42 7.01 2.09
CA TYR A 31 -8.11 5.77 1.72
C TYR A 31 -7.16 4.58 1.70
N TYR A 32 -7.65 3.42 2.12
CA TYR A 32 -6.95 2.13 2.04
C TYR A 32 -7.95 1.00 1.79
N MET A 33 -7.45 -0.16 1.36
CA MET A 33 -8.28 -1.32 1.12
C MET A 33 -8.48 -2.12 2.41
N ARG A 34 -9.74 -2.34 2.77
CA ARG A 34 -10.20 -3.21 3.85
C ARG A 34 -11.32 -4.09 3.32
N ASP A 35 -11.21 -5.41 3.51
CA ASP A 35 -12.28 -6.34 3.16
C ASP A 35 -12.80 -6.17 1.72
N ASN A 36 -11.85 -5.94 0.79
CA ASN A 36 -12.10 -5.72 -0.64
C ASN A 36 -12.87 -4.43 -0.99
N GLU A 37 -12.91 -3.47 -0.08
CA GLU A 37 -13.47 -2.12 -0.26
C GLU A 37 -12.42 -1.05 0.09
N CYS A 38 -12.39 0.05 -0.66
CA CYS A 38 -11.60 1.22 -0.29
C CYS A 38 -12.37 2.10 0.70
N VAL A 39 -11.91 2.13 1.95
CA VAL A 39 -12.53 2.89 3.04
C VAL A 39 -11.60 4.00 3.51
N SER A 40 -12.19 5.07 4.06
CA SER A 40 -11.43 6.20 4.58
C SER A 40 -10.97 5.98 6.02
N TYR A 41 -9.86 6.60 6.41
CA TYR A 41 -9.35 6.61 7.77
C TYR A 41 -8.60 7.91 8.10
N PRO A 42 -8.51 8.28 9.39
CA PRO A 42 -7.74 9.43 9.82
C PRO A 42 -6.24 9.15 9.73
N PHE A 43 -5.51 10.07 9.11
CA PHE A 43 -4.06 10.04 8.98
C PHE A 43 -3.45 11.34 9.52
N GLY A 44 -2.26 11.23 10.14
CA GLY A 44 -1.51 12.37 10.66
C GLY A 44 -0.45 12.81 9.67
N HIS A 45 -0.74 13.86 8.91
CA HIS A 45 0.12 14.44 7.88
C HIS A 45 1.17 15.39 8.48
N CYS A 46 2.40 15.29 7.98
CA CYS A 46 3.57 16.04 8.36
C CYS A 46 4.19 16.66 7.12
N ALA A 47 3.85 17.93 6.84
CA ALA A 47 4.22 18.63 5.61
C ALA A 47 5.74 18.71 5.35
N ASN A 48 6.56 18.62 6.39
CA ASN A 48 8.03 18.70 6.30
C ASN A 48 8.70 17.32 6.41
N ASP A 49 7.96 16.20 6.46
CA ASP A 49 8.53 14.85 6.51
C ASP A 49 8.66 14.28 5.09
N GLU A 50 9.86 14.34 4.52
CA GLU A 50 10.16 13.81 3.18
C GLU A 50 9.97 12.28 3.08
N ASN A 51 9.99 11.58 4.22
CA ASN A 51 9.80 10.14 4.29
C ASN A 51 8.32 9.74 4.48
N GLU A 52 7.40 10.72 4.51
CA GLU A 52 5.99 10.43 4.67
C GLU A 52 5.43 9.72 3.41
N PRO A 53 4.77 8.56 3.56
CA PRO A 53 4.21 7.86 2.43
C PRO A 53 3.09 8.67 1.75
N VAL A 54 3.11 8.72 0.42
CA VAL A 54 2.07 9.35 -0.39
C VAL A 54 0.85 8.42 -0.48
N LEU A 55 -0.07 8.54 0.47
CA LEU A 55 -1.29 7.76 0.56
C LEU A 55 -2.42 8.32 -0.32
N TYR A 56 -3.34 7.46 -0.74
CA TYR A 56 -4.49 7.85 -1.57
C TYR A 56 -5.36 8.89 -0.87
N ARG A 57 -5.57 10.01 -1.56
CA ARG A 57 -6.39 11.12 -1.07
C ARG A 57 -7.85 10.90 -1.39
N TYR A 58 -8.13 10.25 -2.52
CA TYR A 58 -9.47 10.00 -3.01
C TYR A 58 -9.79 8.51 -3.05
N LYS A 59 -11.09 8.17 -2.97
CA LYS A 59 -11.54 6.78 -2.97
C LYS A 59 -11.18 6.12 -4.30
N GLU A 60 -11.40 6.83 -5.40
CA GLU A 60 -11.19 6.37 -6.77
C GLU A 60 -9.73 6.02 -7.03
N GLU A 61 -8.78 6.74 -6.41
CA GLU A 61 -7.35 6.42 -6.50
C GLU A 61 -7.02 5.08 -5.83
N CYS A 62 -7.59 4.85 -4.64
CA CYS A 62 -7.45 3.59 -3.93
C CYS A 62 -8.11 2.44 -4.72
N GLU A 63 -9.33 2.63 -5.20
CA GLU A 63 -10.06 1.59 -5.94
C GLU A 63 -9.29 1.22 -7.22
N LYS A 64 -8.79 2.24 -7.94
CA LYS A 64 -8.01 2.06 -9.16
C LYS A 64 -6.70 1.29 -8.91
N ALA A 65 -6.06 1.48 -7.76
CA ALA A 65 -4.77 0.88 -7.46
C ALA A 65 -4.88 -0.48 -6.75
N CYS A 66 -5.90 -0.67 -5.91
CA CYS A 66 -6.00 -1.82 -5.00
C CYS A 66 -7.09 -2.82 -5.38
N LEU A 67 -8.14 -2.40 -6.10
CA LEU A 67 -9.27 -3.26 -6.48
C LEU A 67 -9.29 -3.63 -7.96
N ASN A 68 -8.66 -2.81 -8.82
CA ASN A 68 -8.48 -3.20 -10.21
C ASN A 68 -7.60 -4.44 -10.25
N LYS A 69 -8.25 -5.58 -10.46
CA LYS A 69 -7.58 -6.79 -10.95
C LYS A 69 -6.95 -6.40 -12.29
N TRP A 70 -5.70 -5.97 -12.28
CA TRP A 70 -4.87 -6.38 -13.40
C TRP A 70 -4.97 -7.90 -13.44
N PRO A 71 -5.18 -8.53 -14.62
CA PRO A 71 -4.88 -9.93 -14.73
C PRO A 71 -3.39 -10.04 -14.41
N THR A 72 -3.06 -10.24 -13.14
CA THR A 72 -1.86 -10.94 -12.77
C THR A 72 -1.97 -12.25 -13.52
N ASN A 73 -1.22 -12.37 -14.62
CA ASN A 73 -0.67 -13.65 -15.00
C ASN A 73 0.04 -14.16 -13.75
N ASP A 74 -0.73 -14.87 -12.93
CA ASP A 74 -0.24 -15.73 -11.87
C ASP A 74 0.41 -16.93 -12.59
N GLN A 75 1.54 -16.63 -13.21
CA GLN A 75 2.50 -17.59 -13.72
C GLN A 75 3.85 -17.15 -13.17
N SER A 76 4.01 -17.33 -11.86
CA SER A 76 5.32 -17.73 -11.35
C SER A 76 5.53 -19.19 -11.79
N THR A 77 5.95 -19.34 -13.04
CA THR A 77 6.53 -20.58 -13.57
C THR A 77 8.02 -20.54 -13.24
N THR A 78 8.50 -21.43 -12.37
CA THR A 78 9.88 -21.97 -12.37
C THR A 78 9.82 -23.32 -11.64
N ILE A 79 9.44 -24.40 -12.33
CA ILE A 79 10.30 -25.44 -12.95
C ILE A 79 10.84 -26.46 -11.94
N GLN A 80 10.34 -27.70 -12.04
CA GLN A 80 11.20 -28.86 -12.23
C GLN A 80 10.64 -29.67 -13.41
N ASN A 81 11.33 -29.56 -14.54
CA ASN A 81 11.31 -30.61 -15.56
C ASN A 81 12.03 -31.80 -14.94
N ASP A 82 11.40 -32.96 -14.93
CA ASP A 82 12.12 -34.19 -15.29
C ASP A 82 11.22 -35.03 -16.19
N HIS A 83 11.85 -35.40 -17.28
CA HIS A 83 11.40 -36.14 -18.43
C HIS A 83 11.42 -37.62 -18.09
N GLU A 84 10.34 -38.37 -18.32
CA GLU A 84 10.44 -39.62 -19.08
C GLU A 84 9.07 -40.12 -19.57
N ILE A 85 9.11 -40.51 -20.84
CA ILE A 85 8.05 -41.07 -21.65
C ILE A 85 7.93 -42.55 -21.30
N GLU A 86 6.73 -43.07 -21.05
CA GLU A 86 6.44 -44.41 -21.56
C GLU A 86 4.95 -44.63 -21.90
N LYS A 87 4.78 -45.34 -23.01
CA LYS A 87 3.62 -45.49 -23.87
C LYS A 87 2.58 -46.47 -23.33
N SER A 88 1.40 -46.41 -23.97
CA SER A 88 0.39 -47.48 -24.05
C SER A 88 0.95 -48.90 -24.10
N ALA A 89 0.29 -49.78 -23.35
CA ALA A 89 -0.11 -51.12 -23.78
C ALA A 89 -1.51 -51.40 -23.22
#